data_AF-A0A3B0U7B8-F1
#
_entry.id   AF-A0A3B0U7B8-F1
#
_cell.length_a   1.000
_cell.length_b   1.000
_cell.length_c   1.000
_cell.angle_alpha   90.00
_cell.angle_beta   90.00
_cell.angle_gamma   90.00
#
_symmetry.space_group_name_H-M   'P 1'
#
loop_
_entity.id
_entity.type
_entity.pdbx_description
1 polymer ?
#
loop_
_entity_poly.entity_id
_entity_poly.type
_entity_poly.pdbx_seq_one_letter_code
_entity_poly.pdbx_strand_id
1 'polypeptide(L)' 'MKKLAVVAFGGNALLRAGQKGTIDEQEANAYEAGKKLLKLMKRKYNFVLTH' A
#
# COMPACT_ATOMS: atom_id res chain seq x y z
N MET A 1 7.05 13.11 -20.25
CA MET A 1 6.96 11.75 -19.66
C MET A 1 6.40 11.84 -18.25
N LYS A 2 5.57 10.87 -17.83
CA LYS A 2 5.11 10.78 -16.43
C LYS A 2 6.27 10.34 -15.53
N LYS A 3 6.34 10.86 -14.30
CA LYS A 3 7.33 10.40 -13.30
C LYS A 3 6.98 8.98 -12.83
N LEU A 4 8.00 8.16 -12.58
CA LEU A 4 7.84 6.82 -12.01
C LEU A 4 7.94 6.90 -10.48
N ALA A 5 6.98 6.29 -9.78
CA ALA A 5 7.05 6.02 -8.35
C ALA A 5 7.23 4.52 -8.15
N VAL A 6 8.34 4.12 -7.52
CA VAL A 6 8.57 2.76 -7.04
C VAL A 6 8.26 2.78 -5.54
N VAL A 7 7.28 2.00 -5.11
CA VAL A 7 6.80 1.98 -3.73
C VAL A 7 6.97 0.58 -3.17
N ALA A 8 7.70 0.45 -2.05
CA ALA A 8 7.84 -0.78 -1.30
C ALA A 8 7.06 -0.63 0.01
N PHE A 9 5.99 -1.42 0.17
CA PHE A 9 5.30 -1.51 1.44
C PHE A 9 6.10 -2.34 2.44
N GLY A 10 6.06 -1.96 3.72
CA GLY A 10 6.59 -2.80 4.80
C GLY A 10 5.55 -3.83 5.26
N GLY A 11 5.96 -4.75 6.14
CA GLY A 11 5.06 -5.76 6.72
C GLY A 11 3.82 -5.16 7.41
N ASN A 12 3.93 -3.93 7.92
CA ASN A 12 2.82 -3.18 8.54
C ASN A 12 1.68 -2.81 7.57
N ALA A 13 1.89 -2.94 6.26
CA ALA A 13 0.83 -2.81 5.27
C ALA A 13 -0.14 -4.00 5.27
N LEU A 14 0.27 -5.14 5.84
CA LEU A 14 -0.56 -6.34 5.98
C LEU A 14 -0.79 -6.71 7.45
N LEU A 15 0.24 -6.63 8.30
CA LEU A 15 0.18 -7.06 9.70
C LEU A 15 0.74 -6.00 10.65
N ARG A 16 -0.09 -5.53 11.59
CA ARG A 16 0.31 -4.57 12.63
C ARG A 16 0.51 -5.27 13.97
N ALA A 17 1.24 -4.61 14.87
CA ALA A 17 1.47 -5.12 16.22
C ALA A 17 0.14 -5.40 16.93
N GLY A 18 0.02 -6.61 17.52
CA GLY A 18 -1.17 -7.06 18.25
C GLY A 18 -2.27 -7.69 17.38
N GLN A 19 -2.13 -7.69 16.05
CA GLN A 19 -3.06 -8.41 15.18
C GLN A 19 -2.69 -9.90 15.05
N LYS A 20 -3.69 -10.73 14.80
CA LYS A 20 -3.47 -12.17 14.57
C LYS A 20 -3.02 -12.46 13.15
N GLY A 21 -3.33 -11.57 12.21
CA GLY A 21 -3.02 -11.74 10.79
C GLY A 21 -4.07 -12.54 10.04
N THR A 22 -5.33 -12.48 10.48
CA THR A 22 -6.47 -13.05 9.76
C THR A 22 -6.66 -12.38 8.39
N ILE A 23 -7.34 -13.06 7.46
CA ILE A 23 -7.59 -12.50 6.13
C ILE A 23 -8.32 -11.14 6.20
N ASP A 24 -9.32 -11.01 7.07
CA ASP A 24 -10.08 -9.77 7.25
C ASP A 24 -9.18 -8.62 7.75
N GLU A 25 -8.26 -8.89 8.70
CA GLU A 25 -7.30 -7.90 9.19
C GLU A 25 -6.31 -7.46 8.10
N GLN A 26 -5.78 -8.43 7.34
CA GLN A 26 -4.82 -8.14 6.28
C GLN A 26 -5.46 -7.39 5.12
N GLU A 27 -6.67 -7.76 4.70
CA GLU A 27 -7.42 -7.06 3.66
C GLU A 27 -7.73 -5.62 4.07
N ALA A 28 -8.20 -5.40 5.30
CA ALA A 28 -8.44 -4.06 5.82
C ALA A 28 -7.15 -3.21 5.86
N ASN A 29 -6.04 -3.80 6.29
CA ASN A 29 -4.74 -3.12 6.31
C ASN A 29 -4.24 -2.79 4.89
N ALA A 30 -4.33 -3.75 3.97
CA ALA A 30 -3.92 -3.58 2.57
C ALA A 30 -4.75 -2.49 1.88
N TYR A 31 -6.06 -2.46 2.14
CA TYR A 31 -6.96 -1.43 1.64
C TYR A 31 -6.56 -0.04 2.14
N GLU A 32 -6.31 0.10 3.44
CA GLU A 32 -5.88 1.38 4.02
C GLU A 32 -4.48 1.82 3.57
N ALA A 33 -3.55 0.88 3.33
CA ALA A 33 -2.25 1.16 2.73
C ALA A 33 -2.42 1.64 1.26
N GLY A 34 -3.25 0.95 0.48
CA GLY A 34 -3.56 1.29 -0.92
C GLY A 34 -4.15 2.70 -1.07
N LYS A 35 -5.01 3.14 -0.14
CA LYS A 35 -5.54 4.51 -0.12
C LYS A 35 -4.44 5.59 -0.08
N LYS A 36 -3.28 5.31 0.52
CA LYS A 36 -2.16 6.27 0.55
C LYS A 36 -1.55 6.49 -0.85
N LEU A 37 -1.68 5.52 -1.75
CA LEU A 37 -1.22 5.62 -3.14
C LEU A 37 -2.08 6.57 -3.98
N LEU A 38 -3.34 6.84 -3.59
CA LEU A 38 -4.25 7.70 -4.33
C LEU A 38 -3.67 9.10 -4.60
N LYS A 39 -2.86 9.64 -3.68
CA LYS A 39 -2.20 10.94 -3.86
C LYS A 39 -1.22 10.93 -5.05
N LEU A 40 -0.46 9.84 -5.19
CA LEU A 40 0.48 9.64 -6.29
C LEU A 40 -0.28 9.39 -7.61
N MET A 41 -1.40 8.66 -7.58
CA MET A 41 -2.25 8.41 -8.75
C MET A 41 -2.91 9.70 -9.26
N LYS A 42 -3.43 10.54 -8.36
CA LYS A 42 -3.98 11.87 -8.68
C LYS A 42 -2.94 12.78 -9.33
N ARG A 43 -1.66 12.63 -8.97
CA ARG A 43 -0.52 13.33 -9.58
C ARG A 43 -0.01 12.69 -10.89
N LYS A 44 -0.72 11.69 -11.42
CA LYS A 44 -0.45 11.02 -12.70
C LYS A 44 0.94 10.35 -12.79
N TYR A 45 1.42 9.78 -11.69
CA TYR A 45 2.63 8.96 -11.70
C TYR A 45 2.38 7.61 -12.39
N ASN A 46 3.43 7.05 -13.01
CA ASN A 46 3.51 5.61 -13.29
C ASN A 46 3.92 4.90 -12.00
N PHE A 47 3.51 3.65 -11.80
CA PHE A 47 3.75 2.92 -10.56
C PHE A 47 4.39 1.56 -10.77
N VAL A 48 5.28 1.22 -9.84
CA VAL A 48 5.65 -0.15 -9.50
C VAL A 48 5.41 -0.30 -7.99
N LEU A 49 4.69 -1.33 -7.59
CA LEU A 49 4.39 -1.63 -6.20
C LEU A 49 5.04 -2.96 -5.82
N THR A 50 5.79 -2.97 -4.73
CA THR A 50 6.37 -4.17 -4.10
C THR A 50 6.04 -4.16 -2.60
N HIS A 51 6.43 -5.21 -1.90
CA HIS A 51 6.43 -5.29 -0.44
C HIS A 51 7.78 -5.83 0.06
#